data_AF-A0A821PVG7-F1
#
_entry.id   AF-A0A821PVG7-F1
#
_cell.length_a   1.000
_cell.length_b   1.000
_cell.length_c   1.000
_cell.angle_alpha   90.00
_cell.angle_beta   90.00
_cell.angle_gamma   90.00
#
_symmetry.space_group_name_H-M   'P 1'
#
loop_
_entity.id
_entity.type
_entity.pdbx_description
1 polymer ?
#
loop_
_entity_poly.entity_id
_entity_poly.type
_entity_poly.pdbx_seq_one_letter_code
_entity_poly.pdbx_strand_id
1 'polypeptide(L)'
;VAGGTHFGYWYRMLETPDGPSFAMYPSFCPHRQPFGRFFNNSVHSVGRFGVWIFPEYAPTIDGSCSADSPYQAVFDRLTSWRNNRGIEWVMSSTIQIRNTVVFDNHDTGIRCVTAINHQSLNRPNLRNTFYFENN
;
A
#
# COMPACT_ATOMS: atom_id res chain seq x y z
N VAL A 1 -4.10 -17.72 -2.61
CA VAL A 1 -4.11 -17.26 -4.02
C VAL A 1 -5.20 -16.22 -4.13
N ALA A 2 -4.89 -15.02 -4.60
CA ALA A 2 -5.89 -14.00 -4.96
C ALA A 2 -5.86 -13.74 -6.47
N GLY A 3 -7.00 -13.38 -7.04
CA GLY A 3 -7.15 -13.06 -8.44
C GLY A 3 -8.39 -12.21 -8.68
N GLY A 4 -8.30 -11.35 -9.69
CA GLY A 4 -9.35 -10.45 -10.13
C GLY A 4 -9.03 -9.95 -11.53
N THR A 5 -9.97 -9.29 -12.18
CA THR A 5 -9.74 -8.75 -13.53
C THR A 5 -8.61 -7.72 -13.54
N HIS A 6 -8.46 -6.95 -12.46
CA HIS A 6 -7.50 -5.85 -12.39
C HIS A 6 -6.57 -5.89 -11.17
N PHE A 7 -7.00 -6.41 -10.02
CA PHE A 7 -6.22 -6.36 -8.77
C PHE A 7 -6.21 -7.72 -8.07
N GLY A 8 -5.10 -8.06 -7.42
CA GLY A 8 -5.01 -9.21 -6.52
C GLY A 8 -5.24 -8.83 -5.07
N TYR A 9 -4.24 -8.21 -4.43
CA TYR A 9 -4.32 -7.67 -3.08
C TYR A 9 -4.20 -6.14 -3.12
N TRP A 10 -5.11 -5.47 -2.44
CA TRP A 10 -5.12 -4.01 -2.31
C TRP A 10 -5.05 -3.65 -0.84
N TYR A 11 -4.32 -2.59 -0.52
CA TYR A 11 -4.32 -1.91 0.77
C TYR A 11 -4.56 -0.43 0.53
N ARG A 12 -5.82 0.01 0.73
CA ARG A 12 -6.24 1.42 0.63
C ARG A 12 -6.37 2.04 2.00
N MET A 13 -5.23 2.39 2.60
CA MET A 13 -5.21 2.96 3.94
C MET A 13 -5.28 4.48 3.86
N LEU A 14 -6.48 5.03 4.09
CA LEU A 14 -6.71 6.47 4.06
C LEU A 14 -6.15 7.18 5.29
N GLU A 15 -6.02 8.50 5.18
CA GLU A 15 -5.71 9.36 6.32
C GLU A 15 -6.81 9.31 7.37
N THR A 16 -8.06 9.41 6.94
CA THR A 16 -9.28 9.27 7.75
C THR A 16 -10.26 8.31 7.07
N PRO A 17 -11.24 7.72 7.79
CA PRO A 17 -12.29 6.93 7.17
C PRO A 17 -13.04 7.75 6.10
N ASP A 18 -13.57 7.05 5.10
CA ASP A 18 -14.45 7.64 4.09
C ASP A 18 -15.93 7.30 4.41
N GLY A 19 -16.85 7.95 3.72
CA GLY A 19 -18.28 7.73 3.87
C GLY A 19 -18.82 8.07 5.26
N PRO A 20 -19.94 7.43 5.70
CA PRO A 20 -20.60 7.74 6.97
C PRO A 20 -19.70 7.57 8.20
N SER A 21 -18.68 6.72 8.12
CA SER A 21 -17.75 6.45 9.22
C SER A 21 -16.82 7.63 9.51
N PHE A 22 -16.64 8.56 8.57
CA PHE A 22 -15.84 9.77 8.79
C PHE A 22 -16.37 10.59 9.97
N ALA A 23 -17.70 10.78 10.04
CA ALA A 23 -18.34 11.54 11.11
C ALA A 23 -18.32 10.80 12.45
N MET A 24 -18.32 9.47 12.44
CA MET A 24 -18.33 8.64 13.65
C MET A 24 -16.94 8.46 14.27
N TYR A 25 -15.89 8.44 13.44
CA TYR A 25 -14.52 8.13 13.87
C TYR A 25 -13.48 9.09 13.26
N PRO A 26 -13.58 10.41 13.53
CA PRO A 26 -12.69 11.40 12.92
C PRO A 26 -11.24 11.29 13.38
N SER A 27 -10.99 10.64 14.53
CA SER A 27 -9.66 10.39 15.09
C SER A 27 -9.09 9.01 14.76
N PHE A 28 -9.77 8.22 13.92
CA PHE A 28 -9.24 6.96 13.44
C PHE A 28 -8.36 7.22 12.22
N CYS A 29 -7.11 6.74 12.24
CA CYS A 29 -6.17 6.91 11.13
C CYS A 29 -5.80 5.56 10.50
N PRO A 30 -6.52 5.10 9.46
CA PRO A 30 -6.25 3.81 8.81
C PRO A 30 -4.79 3.63 8.38
N HIS A 31 -4.18 4.67 7.80
CA HIS A 31 -2.77 4.64 7.35
C HIS A 31 -1.73 4.45 8.47
N ARG A 32 -2.10 4.67 9.73
CA ARG A 32 -1.23 4.45 10.90
C ARG A 32 -1.46 3.11 11.58
N GLN A 33 -2.55 2.41 11.28
CA GLN A 33 -2.92 1.17 11.96
C GLN A 33 -1.83 0.10 11.81
N PRO A 34 -1.47 -0.62 12.89
CA PRO A 34 -0.47 -1.69 12.84
C PRO A 34 -0.82 -2.73 11.77
N PHE A 35 0.19 -3.17 11.04
CA PHE A 35 0.01 -4.20 10.03
C PHE A 35 -0.12 -5.56 10.70
N GLY A 36 -1.15 -6.31 10.30
CA GLY A 36 -1.30 -7.70 10.71
C GLY A 36 -0.27 -8.61 10.03
N ARG A 37 -0.74 -9.68 9.38
CA ARG A 37 0.14 -10.64 8.73
C ARG A 37 -0.17 -10.75 7.24
N PHE A 38 0.86 -10.62 6.42
CA PHE A 38 0.87 -11.05 5.02
C PHE A 38 1.92 -12.14 4.86
N PHE A 39 1.49 -13.37 4.61
CA PHE A 39 2.39 -14.52 4.62
C PHE A 39 1.97 -15.59 3.62
N ASN A 40 2.93 -16.03 2.81
CA ASN A 40 2.77 -17.18 1.91
C ASN A 40 1.59 -17.03 0.94
N ASN A 41 1.45 -15.82 0.39
CA ASN A 41 0.41 -15.48 -0.58
C ASN A 41 0.94 -15.60 -2.00
N SER A 42 0.04 -15.91 -2.93
CA SER A 42 0.33 -15.86 -4.36
C SER A 42 -0.71 -15.06 -5.12
N VAL A 43 -0.26 -14.37 -6.16
CA VAL A 43 -1.10 -13.56 -7.05
C VAL A 43 -0.57 -13.67 -8.47
N HIS A 44 -1.49 -13.83 -9.42
CA HIS A 44 -1.09 -13.86 -10.81
C HIS A 44 -2.19 -13.46 -11.78
N SER A 45 -1.77 -13.13 -13.00
CA SER A 45 -2.68 -12.94 -14.14
C SER A 45 -3.72 -11.84 -13.93
N VAL A 46 -3.44 -10.83 -13.10
CA VAL A 46 -4.33 -9.67 -12.93
C VAL A 46 -3.92 -8.52 -13.85
N GLY A 47 -4.90 -7.81 -14.42
CA GLY A 47 -4.68 -6.79 -15.45
C GLY A 47 -3.95 -5.52 -14.99
N ARG A 48 -3.85 -5.27 -13.68
CA ARG A 48 -3.07 -4.17 -13.10
C ARG A 48 -2.09 -4.69 -12.04
N PHE A 49 -2.43 -4.65 -10.76
CA PHE A 49 -1.48 -4.82 -9.67
C PHE A 49 -1.68 -6.15 -8.93
N GLY A 50 -0.60 -6.93 -8.80
CA GLY A 50 -0.60 -8.13 -7.97
C GLY A 50 -0.81 -7.78 -6.50
N VAL A 51 0.03 -6.90 -5.96
CA VAL A 51 -0.16 -6.25 -4.66
C VAL A 51 -0.04 -4.74 -4.83
N TRP A 52 -0.98 -3.98 -4.28
CA TRP A 52 -0.99 -2.52 -4.36
C TRP A 52 -1.25 -1.89 -2.98
N ILE A 53 -0.28 -1.09 -2.51
CA ILE A 53 -0.38 -0.30 -1.28
C ILE A 53 -0.44 1.16 -1.66
N PHE A 54 -1.56 1.81 -1.40
CA PHE A 54 -1.89 3.10 -1.96
C PHE A 54 -2.94 3.81 -1.07
N PRO A 55 -3.00 5.14 -0.98
CA PRO A 55 -2.08 6.16 -1.50
C PRO A 55 -0.79 6.26 -0.71
N GLU A 56 -0.83 5.78 0.53
CA GLU A 56 0.23 5.85 1.53
C GLU A 56 -0.10 4.84 2.62
N TYR A 57 0.93 4.23 3.19
CA TYR A 57 0.83 3.45 4.40
C TYR A 57 2.05 3.69 5.26
N ALA A 58 1.86 4.12 6.50
CA ALA A 58 2.91 4.50 7.43
C ALA A 58 2.57 4.01 8.83
N PRO A 59 2.50 2.68 9.04
CA PRO A 59 1.99 2.11 10.28
C PRO A 59 2.88 2.45 11.47
N THR A 60 2.24 2.56 12.62
CA THR A 60 2.86 2.85 13.92
C THR A 60 2.49 1.79 14.93
N ILE A 61 3.23 1.71 16.03
CA ILE A 61 2.98 0.71 17.08
C ILE A 61 1.57 0.91 17.68
N ASP A 62 1.20 2.16 17.95
CA ASP A 62 -0.05 2.48 18.66
C ASP A 62 -1.25 2.69 17.72
N GLY A 63 -1.01 2.84 16.42
CA GLY A 63 -2.06 3.09 15.44
C GLY A 63 -2.69 4.49 15.48
N SER A 64 -2.32 5.34 16.43
CA SER A 64 -2.92 6.66 16.58
C SER A 64 -2.45 7.64 15.50
N CYS A 65 -3.27 8.66 15.23
CA CYS A 65 -2.96 9.68 14.23
C CYS A 65 -1.69 10.49 14.53
N SER A 66 -1.34 10.62 15.82
CA SER A 66 -0.18 11.39 16.30
C SER A 66 0.99 10.51 16.74
N ALA A 67 0.91 9.19 16.54
CA ALA A 67 2.02 8.31 16.88
C ALA A 67 3.17 8.46 15.88
N ASP A 68 4.40 8.47 16.40
CA ASP A 68 5.62 8.55 15.61
C ASP A 68 6.48 7.28 15.67
N SER A 69 6.18 6.37 16.61
CA SER A 69 6.90 5.09 16.75
C SER A 69 6.57 4.17 15.57
N PRO A 70 7.53 3.93 14.65
CA PRO A 70 7.27 3.17 13.43
C PRO A 70 6.97 1.70 13.72
N TYR A 71 5.99 1.13 13.02
CA TYR A 71 5.74 -0.31 12.99
C TYR A 71 6.15 -0.87 11.63
N GLN A 72 6.82 -2.02 11.60
CA GLN A 72 7.28 -2.63 10.35
C GLN A 72 6.18 -3.49 9.72
N ALA A 73 5.66 -3.07 8.57
CA ALA A 73 4.72 -3.88 7.79
C ALA A 73 5.49 -4.89 6.92
N VAL A 74 5.47 -6.17 7.32
CA VAL A 74 6.21 -7.23 6.63
C VAL A 74 5.31 -8.00 5.65
N PHE A 75 5.59 -7.87 4.37
CA PHE A 75 5.04 -8.70 3.30
C PHE A 75 5.99 -9.87 3.05
N ASP A 76 5.67 -11.01 3.66
CA ASP A 76 6.53 -12.19 3.69
C ASP A 76 6.05 -13.28 2.72
N ARG A 77 6.98 -13.87 1.98
CA ARG A 77 6.74 -15.03 1.10
C ARG A 77 5.62 -14.78 0.08
N LEU A 78 5.68 -13.64 -0.62
CA LEU A 78 4.84 -13.41 -1.79
C LEU A 78 5.40 -14.16 -3.00
N THR A 79 4.54 -14.81 -3.77
CA THR A 79 4.85 -15.23 -5.15
C THR A 79 3.95 -14.49 -6.14
N SER A 80 4.53 -13.65 -7.00
CA SER A 80 3.78 -12.76 -7.90
C SER A 80 4.23 -12.86 -9.35
N TRP A 81 3.33 -13.23 -10.28
CA TRP A 81 3.67 -13.36 -11.70
C TRP A 81 2.55 -13.05 -12.68
N ARG A 82 2.88 -12.72 -13.94
CA ARG A 82 1.90 -12.44 -15.02
C ARG A 82 0.89 -11.35 -14.71
N ASN A 83 1.23 -10.43 -13.82
CA ASN A 83 0.44 -9.23 -13.60
C ASN A 83 0.97 -8.11 -14.50
N ASN A 84 0.27 -6.98 -14.59
CA ASN A 84 0.90 -5.79 -15.18
C ASN A 84 2.05 -5.31 -14.29
N ARG A 85 1.77 -5.11 -12.99
CA ARG A 85 2.78 -4.83 -11.95
C ARG A 85 2.71 -5.87 -10.84
N GLY A 86 3.85 -6.39 -10.39
CA GLY A 86 3.91 -7.44 -9.38
C GLY A 86 3.52 -6.97 -7.98
N ILE A 87 4.37 -6.14 -7.37
CA ILE A 87 4.08 -5.47 -6.10
C ILE A 87 4.46 -4.00 -6.20
N GLU A 88 3.54 -3.13 -5.80
CA GLU A 88 3.74 -1.68 -5.77
C GLU A 88 3.29 -1.09 -4.44
N TRP A 89 4.10 -0.18 -3.90
CA TRP A 89 3.69 0.70 -2.81
C TRP A 89 4.00 2.16 -3.13
N VAL A 90 3.04 3.01 -2.79
CA VAL A 90 3.06 4.44 -3.08
C VAL A 90 3.19 5.20 -1.76
N MET A 91 4.15 6.14 -1.70
CA MET A 91 4.45 7.04 -0.59
C MET A 91 4.46 6.40 0.80
N SER A 92 4.70 5.10 0.86
CA SER A 92 4.59 4.31 2.08
C SER A 92 5.93 4.27 2.81
N SER A 93 5.89 4.23 4.13
CA SER A 93 7.06 4.06 4.98
C SER A 93 6.98 2.73 5.73
N THR A 94 8.12 2.28 6.25
CA THR A 94 8.24 1.08 7.11
C THR A 94 7.72 -0.23 6.50
N ILE A 95 7.66 -0.31 5.16
CA ILE A 95 7.32 -1.52 4.41
C ILE A 95 8.56 -2.40 4.26
N GLN A 96 8.45 -3.68 4.61
CA GLN A 96 9.47 -4.69 4.35
C GLN A 96 8.91 -5.76 3.40
N ILE A 97 9.61 -6.01 2.30
CA ILE A 97 9.34 -7.15 1.42
C ILE A 97 10.37 -8.24 1.76
N ARG A 98 9.89 -9.43 2.14
CA ARG A 98 10.75 -10.50 2.66
C ARG A 98 10.45 -11.85 2.00
N ASN A 99 11.48 -12.60 1.64
CA ASN A 99 11.37 -13.96 1.06
C ASN A 99 10.44 -14.05 -0.17
N THR A 100 10.40 -13.00 -0.98
CA THR A 100 9.40 -12.82 -2.04
C THR A 100 9.99 -13.14 -3.41
N VAL A 101 9.20 -13.82 -4.24
CA VAL A 101 9.52 -14.20 -5.63
C VAL A 101 8.60 -13.43 -6.57
N VAL A 102 9.17 -12.60 -7.45
CA VAL A 102 8.42 -11.79 -8.42
C VAL A 102 9.05 -11.95 -9.80
N PHE A 103 8.26 -12.41 -10.77
CA PHE A 103 8.76 -12.72 -12.12
C PHE A 103 7.65 -12.57 -13.17
N ASP A 104 8.01 -12.47 -14.46
CA ASP A 104 7.07 -12.52 -15.59
C ASP A 104 5.92 -11.49 -15.50
N ASN A 105 6.16 -10.27 -15.02
CA ASN A 105 5.16 -9.19 -15.02
C ASN A 105 5.37 -8.28 -16.24
N HIS A 106 4.29 -7.73 -16.81
CA HIS A 106 4.33 -7.02 -18.10
C HIS A 106 5.03 -5.65 -18.05
N ASP A 107 4.78 -4.84 -17.03
CA ASP A 107 5.39 -3.51 -16.84
C ASP A 107 6.55 -3.59 -15.82
N THR A 108 6.25 -3.91 -14.56
CA THR A 108 7.26 -3.86 -13.48
C THR A 108 7.07 -4.98 -12.47
N GLY A 109 8.15 -5.61 -12.02
CA GLY A 109 8.11 -6.61 -10.93
C GLY A 109 7.84 -5.97 -9.56
N ILE A 110 8.79 -5.15 -9.09
CA ILE A 110 8.73 -4.46 -7.79
C ILE A 110 8.84 -2.97 -8.04
N ARG A 111 7.88 -2.18 -7.54
CA ARG A 111 7.87 -0.72 -7.68
C ARG A 111 7.66 -0.03 -6.35
N CYS A 112 8.53 0.93 -6.04
CA CYS A 112 8.37 1.87 -4.95
C CYS A 112 8.19 3.26 -5.57
N VAL A 113 7.04 3.89 -5.31
CA VAL A 113 6.78 5.26 -5.75
C VAL A 113 6.89 6.18 -4.55
N THR A 114 7.78 7.17 -4.61
CA THR A 114 7.92 8.19 -3.58
C THR A 114 8.02 9.56 -4.21
N ALA A 115 7.64 10.60 -3.47
CA ALA A 115 7.84 11.98 -3.88
C ALA A 115 9.16 12.49 -3.32
N ILE A 116 10.09 12.88 -4.20
CA ILE A 116 11.36 13.51 -3.82
C ILE A 116 11.16 15.02 -3.83
N ASN A 117 10.37 15.55 -2.90
CA ASN A 117 10.33 17.00 -2.66
C ASN A 117 10.27 17.29 -1.15
N HIS A 118 11.15 18.17 -0.70
CA HIS A 118 11.37 18.52 0.70
C HIS A 118 10.25 19.40 1.27
N GLN A 119 8.98 18.97 1.28
CA GLN A 119 7.95 19.72 1.99
C GLN A 119 6.86 18.79 2.53
N SER A 120 6.86 18.59 3.85
CA SER A 120 5.71 18.12 4.63
C SER A 120 4.41 18.88 4.28
N LEU A 121 4.53 20.13 3.80
CA LEU A 121 3.43 20.99 3.35
C LEU A 121 2.74 20.53 2.05
N ASN A 122 3.40 19.73 1.20
CA ASN A 122 2.86 19.37 -0.12
C ASN A 122 2.35 17.92 -0.21
N ARG A 123 2.40 17.17 0.90
CA ARG A 123 1.89 15.79 0.99
C ARG A 123 0.42 15.64 0.56
N PRO A 124 -0.51 16.54 0.94
CA PRO A 124 -1.91 16.42 0.49
C PRO A 124 -2.05 16.49 -1.04
N ASN A 125 -1.31 17.38 -1.70
CA ASN A 125 -1.33 17.51 -3.16
C ASN A 125 -0.72 16.28 -3.85
N LEU A 126 0.38 15.76 -3.31
CA LEU A 126 1.02 14.55 -3.81
C LEU A 126 0.10 13.32 -3.69
N ARG A 127 -0.60 13.16 -2.55
CA ARG A 127 -1.64 12.13 -2.39
C ARG A 127 -2.67 12.21 -3.49
N ASN A 128 -3.21 13.40 -3.74
CA ASN A 128 -4.18 13.63 -4.80
C ASN A 128 -3.61 13.28 -6.19
N THR A 129 -2.39 13.70 -6.52
CA THR A 129 -1.75 13.37 -7.80
C THR A 129 -1.69 11.86 -8.04
N PHE A 130 -1.16 11.10 -7.08
CA PHE A 130 -1.05 9.64 -7.23
C PHE A 130 -2.41 8.92 -7.21
N TYR A 131 -3.43 9.51 -6.58
CA TYR A 131 -4.82 9.05 -6.69
C TYR A 131 -5.34 9.11 -8.11
N PHE A 132 -5.10 10.20 -8.82
CA PHE A 132 -5.58 10.38 -10.18
C PHE A 132 -4.74 9.60 -11.20
N GLU A 133 -3.44 9.42 -10.97
CA GLU A 133 -2.58 8.63 -11.87
C GLU A 133 -2.93 7.14 -11.92
N ASN A 134 -3.55 6.59 -10.86
CA ASN A 134 -3.78 5.15 -10.74
C ASN A 134 -5.26 4.70 -10.81
N ASN A 135 -6.20 5.64 -10.89
CA ASN A 135 -7.62 5.37 -11.17
C ASN A 135 -7.84 5.20 -12.67
#